data_AF-A0A178X6M1-F1
#
_entry.id   AF-A0A178X6M1-F1
#
_cell.length_a   1.000
_cell.length_b   1.000
_cell.length_c   1.000
_cell.angle_alpha   90.00
_cell.angle_beta   90.00
_cell.angle_gamma   90.00
#
_symmetry.space_group_name_H-M   'P 1'
#
loop_
_entity.id
_entity.type
_entity.pdbx_description
1 polymer ?
#
loop_
_entity_poly.entity_id
_entity_poly.type
_entity_poly.pdbx_seq_one_letter_code
_entity_poly.pdbx_strand_id
1 'polypeptide(L)'
;MFATPSAQAVDTAAGPASWADRIGRTLLALCAASTLVAFADGITRIGDAPAEYVLTEFWRTTAYLVFAGLWAFLAVAPRTQRGMWELLLLHKTLVTVQAIAYIDLPYAVRTAWIDGLLVVATVVAYVLCRGWYAWRRPEAPQVALDA
;
A
#
# COMPACT_ATOMS: atom_id res chain seq x y z
N MET A 1 0.37 -19.96 52.87
CA MET A 1 1.34 -20.22 51.78
C MET A 1 0.55 -20.19 50.49
N PHE A 2 0.36 -19.01 49.91
CA PHE A 2 -0.40 -18.83 48.67
C PHE A 2 0.58 -18.87 47.50
N ALA A 3 0.38 -19.82 46.58
CA ALA A 3 1.14 -19.90 45.35
C ALA A 3 0.78 -18.70 44.47
N THR A 4 1.77 -17.86 44.18
CA THR A 4 1.65 -16.80 43.17
C THR A 4 1.43 -17.47 41.82
N PRO A 5 0.33 -17.19 41.09
CA PRO A 5 0.21 -17.68 39.73
C PRO A 5 1.34 -17.06 38.91
N SER A 6 2.22 -17.90 38.38
CA SER A 6 3.24 -17.52 37.41
C SER A 6 2.53 -16.84 36.26
N ALA A 7 2.83 -15.55 36.05
CA ALA A 7 2.42 -14.81 34.88
C ALA A 7 2.88 -15.62 33.66
N GLN A 8 1.94 -16.28 32.99
CA GLN A 8 2.20 -16.90 31.70
C GLN A 8 2.71 -15.78 30.80
N ALA A 9 3.94 -15.94 30.33
CA ALA A 9 4.49 -15.11 29.29
C ALA A 9 3.48 -15.09 28.15
N VAL A 10 2.79 -13.95 28.00
CA VAL A 10 2.00 -13.67 26.81
C VAL A 10 2.96 -13.88 25.66
N ASP A 11 2.69 -14.89 24.85
CA ASP A 11 3.46 -15.26 23.67
C ASP A 11 3.67 -13.98 22.84
N THR A 12 4.86 -13.38 22.98
CA THR A 12 5.19 -12.08 22.41
C THR A 12 5.40 -12.27 20.94
N ALA A 13 4.28 -12.34 20.21
CA ALA A 13 4.13 -12.04 18.79
C ALA A 13 5.40 -12.30 17.97
N ALA A 14 5.73 -13.58 17.76
CA ALA A 14 6.82 -13.96 16.86
C ALA A 14 6.72 -13.14 15.57
N GLY A 15 7.77 -12.35 15.28
CA GLY A 15 7.84 -11.50 14.10
C GLY A 15 7.53 -12.31 12.83
N PRO A 16 6.96 -11.70 11.78
CA PRO A 16 6.71 -12.44 10.54
C PRO A 16 8.00 -13.08 10.06
N ALA A 17 7.90 -14.32 9.56
CA ALA A 17 9.05 -15.02 9.02
C ALA A 17 9.73 -14.15 7.95
N SER A 18 11.06 -14.04 8.01
CA SER A 18 11.84 -13.10 7.21
C SER A 18 11.60 -13.23 5.69
N TRP A 19 11.22 -14.42 5.23
CA TRP A 19 10.86 -14.68 3.84
C TRP A 19 9.53 -14.03 3.44
N ALA A 20 8.51 -14.06 4.31
CA ALA A 20 7.21 -13.47 4.05
C ALA A 20 7.34 -11.95 3.92
N ASP A 21 8.11 -11.33 4.81
CA ASP A 21 8.44 -9.90 4.75
C ASP A 21 9.16 -9.55 3.43
N ARG A 22 10.13 -10.35 3.02
CA ARG A 22 10.84 -10.16 1.74
C ARG A 22 9.88 -10.23 0.55
N ILE A 23 9.02 -11.25 0.48
CA ILE A 23 8.04 -11.39 -0.61
C ILE A 23 7.09 -10.18 -0.64
N GLY A 24 6.53 -9.79 0.51
CA GLY A 24 5.64 -8.63 0.60
C GLY A 24 6.32 -7.35 0.13
N ARG A 25 7.57 -7.11 0.54
CA ARG A 25 8.35 -5.94 0.11
C ARG A 25 8.70 -5.99 -1.38
N THR A 26 9.03 -7.16 -1.92
CA THR A 26 9.25 -7.32 -3.36
C THR A 26 7.99 -7.06 -4.16
N LEU A 27 6.82 -7.53 -3.71
CA LEU A 27 5.53 -7.24 -4.36
C LEU A 27 5.25 -5.73 -4.41
N LEU A 28 5.50 -5.01 -3.32
CA LEU A 28 5.34 -3.55 -3.28
C LEU A 28 6.34 -2.85 -4.23
N ALA A 29 7.59 -3.32 -4.28
CA ALA A 29 8.59 -2.79 -5.21
C ALA A 29 8.18 -3.01 -6.68
N LEU A 30 7.59 -4.17 -7.00
CA LEU A 30 7.04 -4.45 -8.33
C LEU A 30 5.82 -3.56 -8.66
N CYS A 31 4.94 -3.30 -7.68
CA CYS A 31 3.84 -2.33 -7.84
C CYS A 31 4.39 -0.92 -8.12
N ALA A 32 5.41 -0.49 -7.40
CA ALA A 32 6.07 0.79 -7.64
C ALA A 32 6.69 0.85 -9.05
N ALA A 33 7.47 -0.16 -9.43
CA ALA A 33 8.15 -0.22 -10.73
C ALA A 33 7.14 -0.24 -11.90
N SER A 34 6.10 -1.06 -11.83
CA SER A 34 5.03 -1.09 -12.85
C SER A 34 4.28 0.23 -12.95
N THR A 35 4.08 0.92 -11.82
CA THR A 35 3.47 2.25 -11.82
C THR A 35 4.37 3.30 -12.50
N LEU A 36 5.70 3.18 -12.39
CA LEU A 36 6.62 4.04 -13.14
C LEU A 36 6.58 3.78 -14.66
N VAL A 37 6.32 2.54 -15.08
CA VAL A 37 6.05 2.25 -16.50
C VAL A 37 4.77 2.96 -16.96
N ALA A 38 3.70 2.92 -16.15
CA ALA A 38 2.47 3.64 -16.44
C ALA A 38 2.65 5.17 -16.47
N PHE A 39 3.56 5.70 -15.64
CA PHE A 39 3.98 7.10 -15.68
C PHE A 39 4.65 7.47 -17.01
N ALA A 40 5.61 6.66 -17.47
CA ALA A 40 6.27 6.89 -18.75
C ALA A 40 5.27 6.84 -19.93
N ASP A 41 4.35 5.88 -19.91
CA ASP A 41 3.22 5.79 -20.87
C ASP A 41 2.20 6.94 -20.70
N GLY A 42 2.15 7.57 -19.52
CA GLY A 42 1.32 8.76 -19.29
C GLY A 42 1.88 9.99 -20.00
N ILE A 43 3.21 10.14 -20.02
CA ILE A 43 3.87 11.27 -20.71
C ILE A 43 3.55 11.27 -22.20
N THR A 44 3.59 10.11 -22.86
CA THR A 44 3.20 9.99 -24.28
C THR A 44 1.73 10.32 -24.48
N ARG A 45 0.85 9.79 -23.63
CA ARG A 45 -0.60 10.07 -23.67
C ARG A 45 -0.95 11.55 -23.53
N ILE A 46 -0.20 12.32 -22.74
CA ILE A 46 -0.40 13.77 -22.64
C ILE A 46 -0.14 14.46 -23.99
N GLY A 47 0.91 14.03 -24.71
CA GLY A 47 1.26 14.60 -26.02
C GLY A 47 0.25 14.29 -27.12
N ASP A 48 -0.40 13.12 -27.02
CA ASP A 48 -1.42 12.68 -27.98
C ASP A 48 -2.85 13.11 -27.60
N ALA A 49 -3.05 13.70 -26.42
CA ALA A 49 -4.37 14.06 -25.92
C ALA A 49 -4.96 15.28 -26.64
N PRO A 50 -6.27 15.28 -26.96
CA PRO A 50 -6.98 16.50 -27.35
C PRO A 50 -6.88 17.58 -26.26
N ALA A 51 -6.90 18.85 -26.65
CA ALA A 51 -6.63 19.99 -25.76
C ALA A 51 -7.52 20.00 -24.51
N GLU A 52 -8.77 19.59 -24.63
CA GLU A 52 -9.75 19.49 -23.55
C GLU A 52 -9.43 18.38 -22.52
N TYR A 53 -8.60 17.39 -22.87
CA TYR A 53 -8.22 16.28 -21.99
C TYR A 53 -6.79 16.40 -21.43
N VAL A 54 -5.96 17.33 -21.95
CA VAL A 54 -4.55 17.48 -21.54
C VAL A 54 -4.42 17.63 -20.02
N LEU A 55 -5.27 18.44 -19.39
CA LEU A 55 -5.21 18.64 -17.94
C LEU A 55 -5.55 17.35 -17.17
N THR A 56 -6.54 16.58 -17.64
CA THR A 56 -6.93 15.30 -17.05
C THR A 56 -5.83 14.25 -17.20
N GLU A 57 -5.19 14.16 -18.37
CA GLU A 57 -4.07 13.25 -18.59
C GLU A 57 -2.83 13.65 -17.78
N PHE A 58 -2.56 14.94 -17.63
CA PHE A 58 -1.49 15.45 -16.76
C PHE A 58 -1.73 15.07 -15.30
N TRP A 59 -2.95 15.32 -14.81
CA TRP A 59 -3.35 14.93 -13.45
C TRP A 59 -3.21 13.43 -13.22
N ARG A 60 -3.68 12.60 -14.16
CA ARG A 60 -3.58 11.15 -14.07
C ARG A 60 -2.13 10.67 -14.08
N THR A 61 -1.32 11.26 -14.96
CA THR A 61 0.09 10.91 -15.10
C THR A 61 0.86 11.22 -13.82
N THR A 62 0.69 12.42 -13.27
CA THR A 62 1.37 12.81 -12.02
C THR A 62 0.93 11.95 -10.83
N ALA A 63 -0.32 11.47 -10.80
CA ALA A 63 -0.78 10.53 -9.77
C ALA A 63 0.02 9.21 -9.77
N TYR A 64 0.44 8.69 -10.93
CA TYR A 64 1.28 7.49 -10.98
C TYR A 64 2.59 7.68 -10.20
N LEU A 65 3.22 8.86 -10.29
CA LEU A 65 4.45 9.15 -9.55
C LEU A 65 4.22 9.11 -8.03
N VAL A 66 3.10 9.69 -7.58
CA VAL A 66 2.71 9.67 -6.16
C VAL A 66 2.53 8.22 -5.70
N PHE A 67 1.73 7.42 -6.41
CA PHE A 67 1.47 6.03 -6.03
C PHE A 67 2.72 5.15 -6.07
N ALA A 68 3.60 5.33 -7.06
CA ALA A 68 4.89 4.66 -7.10
C ALA A 68 5.71 4.99 -5.85
N GLY A 69 5.72 6.26 -5.42
CA GLY A 69 6.36 6.69 -4.17
C GLY A 69 5.75 6.03 -2.93
N LEU A 70 4.42 5.96 -2.82
CA LEU A 70 3.75 5.32 -1.67
C LEU A 70 4.10 3.83 -1.57
N TRP A 71 4.04 3.08 -2.67
CA TRP A 71 4.45 1.68 -2.70
C TRP A 71 5.95 1.52 -2.39
N ALA A 72 6.81 2.40 -2.90
CA ALA A 72 8.24 2.37 -2.60
C ALA A 72 8.52 2.61 -1.10
N PHE A 73 7.86 3.60 -0.48
CA PHE A 73 8.00 3.84 0.96
C PHE A 73 7.53 2.64 1.79
N LEU A 74 6.42 2.02 1.43
CA LEU A 74 5.95 0.80 2.07
C LEU A 74 6.91 -0.39 1.83
N ALA A 75 7.52 -0.50 0.66
CA ALA A 75 8.52 -1.53 0.37
C ALA A 75 9.78 -1.38 1.22
N VAL A 76 10.19 -0.15 1.53
CA VAL A 76 11.36 0.13 2.37
C VAL A 76 11.04 -0.09 3.85
N ALA A 77 9.93 0.48 4.34
CA ALA A 77 9.58 0.48 5.76
C ALA A 77 8.08 0.21 5.97
N PRO A 78 7.63 -1.06 5.81
CA PRO A 78 6.21 -1.39 5.78
C PRO A 78 5.47 -1.17 7.10
N ARG A 79 6.17 -0.94 8.22
CA ARG A 79 5.57 -0.84 9.57
C ARG A 79 5.81 0.50 10.26
N THR A 80 6.34 1.50 9.55
CA THR A 80 6.63 2.81 10.16
C THR A 80 5.62 3.89 9.77
N GLN A 81 4.90 3.69 8.66
CA GLN A 81 4.00 4.69 8.08
C GLN A 81 2.55 4.41 8.50
N ARG A 82 2.06 5.10 9.53
CA ARG A 82 0.66 5.00 10.00
C ARG A 82 -0.31 5.55 8.95
N GLY A 83 -1.40 4.83 8.70
CA GLY A 83 -2.44 5.25 7.74
C GLY A 83 -2.09 5.08 6.27
N MET A 84 -0.82 4.82 5.93
CA MET A 84 -0.37 4.70 4.54
C MET A 84 -1.02 3.50 3.84
N TRP A 85 -1.09 2.36 4.53
CA TRP A 85 -1.72 1.15 3.99
C TRP A 85 -3.22 1.36 3.76
N GLU A 86 -3.90 1.90 4.75
CA GLU A 86 -5.34 2.09 4.73
C GLU A 86 -5.74 3.10 3.65
N LEU A 87 -5.01 4.20 3.53
CA LEU A 87 -5.27 5.22 2.51
C LEU A 87 -5.04 4.68 1.09
N LEU A 88 -3.93 3.95 0.89
CA LEU A 88 -3.58 3.36 -0.40
C LEU A 88 -4.63 2.33 -0.84
N LEU A 89 -5.01 1.43 0.07
CA LEU A 89 -6.04 0.41 -0.17
C LEU A 89 -7.41 1.02 -0.41
N LEU A 90 -7.81 2.00 0.40
CA LEU A 90 -9.10 2.69 0.24
C LEU A 90 -9.18 3.34 -1.14
N HIS A 91 -8.18 4.14 -1.51
CA HIS A 91 -8.18 4.82 -2.80
C HIS A 91 -8.23 3.83 -3.97
N LYS A 92 -7.36 2.82 -3.99
CA LYS A 92 -7.30 1.87 -5.10
C LYS A 92 -8.56 1.01 -5.20
N THR A 93 -9.15 0.66 -4.06
CA THR A 93 -10.45 -0.03 -4.03
C THR A 93 -11.55 0.86 -4.58
N LEU A 94 -11.62 2.14 -4.18
CA LEU A 94 -12.62 3.08 -4.71
C LEU A 94 -12.48 3.26 -6.23
N VAL A 95 -11.27 3.41 -6.76
CA VAL A 95 -11.04 3.50 -8.22
C VAL A 95 -11.48 2.21 -8.92
N THR A 96 -11.17 1.04 -8.36
CA THR A 96 -11.58 -0.25 -8.92
C THR A 96 -13.10 -0.39 -8.96
N VAL A 97 -13.78 -0.08 -7.85
CA VAL A 97 -15.23 -0.12 -7.75
C VAL A 97 -15.88 0.88 -8.72
N GLN A 98 -15.33 2.09 -8.82
CA GLN A 98 -15.80 3.09 -9.78
C GLN A 98 -15.65 2.59 -11.22
N ALA A 99 -14.52 1.99 -11.58
CA ALA A 99 -14.31 1.45 -12.91
C ALA A 99 -15.29 0.31 -13.24
N ILE A 100 -15.64 -0.53 -12.25
CA ILE A 100 -16.66 -1.58 -12.41
C ILE A 100 -18.07 -0.98 -12.55
N ALA A 101 -18.39 0.05 -11.76
CA ALA A 101 -19.70 0.72 -11.82
C ALA A 101 -19.96 1.41 -13.17
N TYR A 102 -18.90 1.81 -13.88
CA TYR A 102 -18.96 2.45 -15.19
C TYR A 102 -18.25 1.62 -16.27
N ILE A 103 -18.42 0.30 -16.24
CA ILE A 103 -17.68 -0.65 -17.09
C ILE A 103 -17.83 -0.40 -18.61
N ASP A 104 -18.93 0.22 -19.01
CA ASP A 104 -19.24 0.56 -20.41
C ASP A 104 -18.45 1.78 -20.94
N LEU A 105 -17.79 2.53 -20.05
CA LEU A 105 -16.97 3.67 -20.45
C LEU A 105 -15.63 3.23 -21.06
N PRO A 106 -15.06 4.04 -21.98
CA PRO A 106 -13.71 3.81 -22.48
C PRO A 106 -12.72 3.60 -21.34
N TYR A 107 -11.85 2.60 -21.50
CA TYR A 107 -10.79 2.22 -20.54
C TYR A 107 -11.27 1.66 -19.19
N ALA A 108 -12.57 1.62 -18.88
CA ALA A 108 -13.06 1.16 -17.58
C ALA A 108 -12.65 -0.29 -17.27
N VAL A 109 -12.77 -1.20 -18.24
CA VAL A 109 -12.32 -2.61 -18.10
C VAL A 109 -10.83 -2.68 -17.79
N ARG A 110 -9.99 -1.92 -18.50
CA ARG A 110 -8.54 -1.90 -18.28
C ARG A 110 -8.22 -1.35 -16.89
N THR A 111 -8.87 -0.27 -16.48
CA THR A 111 -8.72 0.33 -15.14
C THR A 111 -9.13 -0.65 -14.05
N ALA A 112 -10.30 -1.28 -14.17
CA ALA A 112 -10.79 -2.27 -13.20
C ALA A 112 -9.82 -3.44 -13.03
N TRP A 113 -9.27 -3.96 -14.14
CA TRP A 113 -8.28 -5.03 -14.09
C TRP A 113 -6.96 -4.60 -13.46
N ILE A 114 -6.40 -3.47 -13.87
CA ILE A 114 -5.09 -3.01 -13.37
C ILE A 114 -5.19 -2.62 -11.89
N ASP A 115 -6.14 -1.76 -11.53
CA ASP A 115 -6.31 -1.32 -10.14
C ASP A 115 -6.76 -2.47 -9.24
N GLY A 116 -7.58 -3.40 -9.74
CA GLY A 116 -7.95 -4.61 -9.01
C GLY A 116 -6.74 -5.49 -8.69
N LEU A 117 -5.84 -5.71 -9.66
CA LEU A 117 -4.59 -6.44 -9.42
C LEU A 117 -3.68 -5.73 -8.41
N LEU A 118 -3.59 -4.39 -8.47
CA LEU A 118 -2.82 -3.60 -7.51
C LEU A 118 -3.42 -3.68 -6.10
N VAL A 119 -4.76 -3.69 -5.96
CA VAL A 119 -5.43 -3.93 -4.68
C VAL A 119 -5.07 -5.31 -4.14
N VAL A 120 -5.20 -6.37 -4.95
CA VAL A 120 -4.88 -7.74 -4.52
C VAL A 120 -3.41 -7.85 -4.09
N ALA A 121 -2.48 -7.35 -4.90
CA ALA A 121 -1.06 -7.36 -4.58
C ALA A 121 -0.76 -6.58 -3.29
N THR A 122 -1.41 -5.43 -3.09
CA THR A 122 -1.25 -4.61 -1.89
C THR A 122 -1.84 -5.29 -0.65
N VAL A 123 -2.98 -5.97 -0.77
CA VAL A 123 -3.58 -6.77 0.32
C VAL A 123 -2.68 -7.94 0.70
N VAL A 124 -2.15 -8.67 -0.29
CA VAL A 124 -1.19 -9.76 -0.04
C VAL A 124 0.05 -9.22 0.68
N ALA A 125 0.61 -8.10 0.22
CA ALA A 125 1.75 -7.47 0.88
C ALA A 125 1.39 -6.96 2.28
N TYR A 126 0.19 -6.41 2.49
CA TYR A 126 -0.30 -5.98 3.80
C TYR A 126 -0.33 -7.15 4.79
N VAL A 127 -0.80 -8.33 4.34
CA VAL A 127 -0.84 -9.53 5.16
C VAL A 127 0.57 -10.07 5.46
N LEU A 128 1.40 -10.22 4.43
CA LEU A 128 2.76 -10.76 4.57
C LEU A 128 3.66 -9.86 5.43
N CYS A 129 3.60 -8.55 5.22
CA CYS A 129 4.33 -7.57 6.01
C CYS A 129 3.64 -7.27 7.36
N ARG A 130 2.45 -7.81 7.61
CA ARG A 130 1.63 -7.46 8.78
C ARG A 130 1.50 -5.93 8.95
N GLY A 131 1.04 -5.25 7.91
CA GLY A 131 0.97 -3.77 7.84
C GLY A 131 0.20 -3.13 9.00
N TRP A 132 -0.77 -3.85 9.59
CA TRP A 132 -1.50 -3.39 10.79
C TRP A 132 -0.60 -3.08 11.99
N TYR A 133 0.63 -3.60 12.06
CA TYR A 133 1.57 -3.27 13.12
C TYR A 133 2.05 -1.81 13.05
N ALA A 134 1.88 -1.09 11.94
CA ALA A 134 2.24 0.32 11.83
C ALA A 134 1.54 1.21 12.86
N TRP A 135 0.35 0.79 13.31
CA TRP A 135 -0.44 1.49 14.32
C TRP A 135 0.02 1.24 15.76
N ARG A 136 0.90 0.26 16.00
CA ARG A 136 1.38 0.01 17.36
C ARG A 136 2.22 1.19 17.85
N ARG A 137 2.04 1.54 19.13
CA ARG A 137 2.91 2.51 19.79
C ARG A 137 4.20 1.81 20.20
N PRO A 138 5.37 2.46 20.06
CA PRO A 138 6.54 2.05 20.84
C PRO A 138 6.12 2.07 22.32
N GLU A 139 6.36 0.98 23.06
CA GLU A 139 6.22 1.02 24.51
C GLU A 139 7.10 2.15 25.04
N ALA A 140 6.55 3.02 25.89
CA ALA A 140 7.32 4.08 26.51
C ALA A 140 8.45 3.44 27.34
N PRO A 141 9.68 3.99 27.32
CA PRO A 141 10.76 3.44 28.13
C PRO A 141 10.33 3.39 29.60
N GLN A 142 10.36 2.18 30.19
CA GLN A 142 10.00 1.90 31.59
C GLN A 142 10.68 2.87 32.59
N VAL A 143 11.85 3.39 32.21
CA VAL A 143 12.69 4.33 32.98
C VAL A 143 11.97 5.62 33.38
N ALA A 144 10.88 6.01 32.71
CA ALA A 144 10.15 7.24 33.02
C ALA A 144 9.05 7.10 34.11
N LEU A 145 8.74 5.88 34.58
CA LEU A 145 7.69 5.64 35.58
C LEU A 145 8.21 5.38 36.99
N ASP A 146 9.53 5.23 37.15
CA ASP A 146 10.20 4.89 38.43
C ASP A 146 10.98 6.08 39.03
N ALA A 147 10.76 7.32 38.55
CA ALA A 147 11.40 8.56 39.03
C ALA A 147 10.36 9.58 39.54
#